data_AF-A0A7S2WLN8-F1
#
_entry.id   AF-A0A7S2WLN8-F1
#
_cell.length_a   1.000
_cell.length_b   1.000
_cell.length_c   1.000
_cell.angle_alpha   90.00
_cell.angle_beta   90.00
_cell.angle_gamma   90.00
#
_symmetry.space_group_name_H-M   'P 1'
#
loop_
_entity.id
_entity.type
_entity.pdbx_description
1 polymer ?
#
loop_
_entity_poly.entity_id
_entity_poly.type
_entity_poly.pdbx_seq_one_letter_code
_entity_poly.pdbx_strand_id
1 'polypeptide(L)'
;FRTNNRNQMCEELQCVRLWNTLKNPRWLVFEVENNLQIRPDQFEIAKHLRKNPNSICQLNMGRGKTRVILPMIILKYAQRSEVPRIHILRSLFSEFMSYIQSSLGDSVMRIQILEHPFQRDVPLTSSLISLMKHKIKRVANNACAQIVTKEQRLSMILKYFELRSKNNDML
;
A
#
# COMPACT_ATOMS: atom_id res chain seq x y z
N PHE A 1 12.25 28.63 14.41
CA PHE A 1 11.13 27.83 13.88
C PHE A 1 10.10 28.59 13.01
N ARG A 2 10.24 29.90 12.69
CA ARG A 2 9.21 30.66 11.94
C ARG A 2 9.50 30.94 10.45
N THR A 3 10.73 30.75 9.97
CA THR A 3 11.13 31.10 8.59
C THR A 3 10.85 30.02 7.53
N ASN A 4 10.80 28.74 7.91
CA ASN A 4 10.58 27.64 6.95
C ASN A 4 9.14 27.58 6.40
N ASN A 5 8.18 28.20 7.11
CA ASN A 5 6.76 28.12 6.77
C ASN A 5 6.37 28.99 5.56
N ARG A 6 7.02 30.15 5.38
CA ARG A 6 6.72 31.04 4.23
C ARG A 6 7.11 30.41 2.91
N ASN A 7 8.32 29.84 2.83
CA ASN A 7 8.80 29.20 1.61
C ASN A 7 7.95 27.99 1.25
N GLN A 8 7.58 27.16 2.24
CA GLN A 8 6.70 26.03 2.02
C GLN A 8 5.29 26.46 1.57
N MET A 9 4.74 27.52 2.16
CA MET A 9 3.44 28.06 1.77
C MET A 9 3.47 28.68 0.36
N CYS A 10 4.55 29.39 -0.01
CA CYS A 10 4.75 29.88 -1.37
C CYS A 10 4.88 28.73 -2.38
N GLU A 11 5.61 27.67 -2.06
CA GLU A 11 5.68 26.46 -2.89
C GLU A 11 4.30 25.80 -3.06
N GLU A 12 3.47 25.79 -2.01
CA GLU A 12 2.10 25.26 -2.08
C GLU A 12 1.18 26.14 -2.93
N LEU A 13 1.27 27.46 -2.81
CA LEU A 13 0.50 28.39 -3.63
C LEU A 13 0.91 28.37 -5.12
N GLN A 14 2.18 28.08 -5.42
CA GLN A 14 2.69 27.95 -6.78
C GLN A 14 2.44 26.55 -7.38
N CYS A 15 1.85 25.63 -6.63
CA CYS A 15 1.66 24.25 -7.05
C CYS A 15 0.59 24.14 -8.15
N VAL A 16 1.03 23.85 -9.37
CA VAL A 16 0.13 23.62 -10.52
C VAL A 16 -0.13 22.11 -10.69
N ARG A 17 -1.40 21.70 -10.74
CA ARG A 17 -1.78 20.30 -10.94
C ARG A 17 -1.36 19.82 -12.35
N LEU A 18 -0.51 18.79 -12.42
CA LEU A 18 -0.05 18.19 -13.69
C LEU A 18 -0.86 16.98 -14.16
N TRP A 19 -1.72 16.42 -13.31
CA TRP A 19 -2.52 15.23 -13.63
C TRP A 19 -3.98 15.58 -13.90
N ASN A 20 -4.64 14.79 -14.74
CA ASN A 20 -6.02 15.03 -15.14
C ASN A 20 -7.01 14.37 -14.15
N THR A 21 -7.93 15.17 -13.60
CA THR A 21 -8.94 14.76 -12.62
C THR A 21 -9.92 13.72 -13.16
N LEU A 22 -10.33 13.86 -14.42
CA LEU A 22 -11.22 12.90 -15.09
C LEU A 22 -10.53 11.55 -15.31
N LYS A 23 -9.21 11.52 -15.51
CA LYS A 23 -8.44 10.28 -15.68
C LYS A 23 -8.16 9.55 -14.37
N ASN A 24 -8.09 10.26 -13.24
CA ASN A 24 -7.82 9.67 -11.92
C ASN A 24 -8.71 10.31 -10.83
N PRO A 25 -10.03 10.09 -10.86
CA PRO A 25 -10.97 10.71 -9.91
C PRO A 25 -10.69 10.30 -8.45
N ARG A 26 -10.16 9.09 -8.22
CA ARG A 26 -9.79 8.62 -6.87
C ARG A 26 -8.70 9.46 -6.21
N TRP A 27 -7.79 10.03 -7.00
CA TRP A 27 -6.75 10.92 -6.47
C TRP A 27 -7.35 12.27 -6.05
N LEU A 28 -8.38 12.75 -6.74
CA LEU A 28 -9.08 13.97 -6.36
C LEU A 28 -9.82 13.79 -5.03
N VAL A 29 -10.52 12.66 -4.87
CA VAL A 29 -11.17 12.31 -3.60
C VAL A 29 -10.14 12.24 -2.47
N PHE A 30 -9.00 11.60 -2.71
CA PHE A 30 -7.90 11.53 -1.76
C PHE A 30 -7.38 12.91 -1.34
N GLU A 31 -7.16 13.83 -2.29
CA GLU A 31 -6.77 15.22 -2.00
C GLU A 31 -7.77 15.90 -1.06
N VAL A 32 -9.06 15.81 -1.38
CA VAL A 32 -10.14 16.47 -0.63
C VAL A 32 -10.28 15.88 0.77
N GLU A 33 -10.35 14.56 0.90
CA GLU A 33 -10.55 13.90 2.21
C GLU A 33 -9.34 14.07 3.14
N ASN A 34 -8.14 14.14 2.60
CA ASN A 34 -6.92 14.28 3.39
C ASN A 34 -6.45 15.74 3.53
N ASN A 35 -7.24 16.72 3.05
CA ASN A 35 -6.91 18.14 3.04
C ASN A 35 -5.48 18.43 2.53
N LEU A 36 -5.12 17.82 1.40
CA LEU A 36 -3.79 17.96 0.81
C LEU A 36 -3.86 18.16 -0.71
N GLN A 37 -2.77 18.65 -1.28
CA GLN A 37 -2.58 18.74 -2.73
C GLN A 37 -1.42 17.83 -3.16
N ILE A 38 -1.67 16.98 -4.16
CA ILE A 38 -0.67 16.14 -4.82
C ILE A 38 0.23 17.06 -5.65
N ARG A 39 1.50 17.09 -5.28
CA ARG A 39 2.50 17.94 -5.91
C ARG A 39 2.99 17.35 -7.23
N PRO A 40 3.42 18.19 -8.20
CA PRO A 40 4.01 17.76 -9.47
C PRO A 40 5.09 16.69 -9.34
N ASP A 41 6.00 16.84 -8.39
CA ASP A 41 7.11 15.91 -8.16
C ASP A 41 6.60 14.55 -7.66
N GLN A 42 5.63 14.54 -6.74
CA GLN A 42 4.98 13.32 -6.26
C GLN A 42 4.25 12.58 -7.39
N PHE A 43 3.56 13.33 -8.26
CA PHE A 43 2.89 12.77 -9.44
C PHE A 43 3.87 12.14 -10.43
N GLU A 44 4.94 12.84 -10.80
CA GLU A 44 5.93 12.30 -11.75
C GLU A 44 6.62 11.05 -11.18
N ILE A 45 6.89 10.99 -9.88
CA ILE A 45 7.42 9.77 -9.24
C ILE A 45 6.39 8.63 -9.29
N ALA A 46 5.13 8.88 -8.94
CA ALA A 46 4.08 7.85 -8.99
C ALA A 46 3.90 7.31 -10.43
N LYS A 47 3.95 8.20 -11.42
CA LYS A 47 3.90 7.86 -12.85
C LYS A 47 5.12 7.07 -13.30
N HIS A 48 6.32 7.43 -12.84
CA HIS A 48 7.56 6.70 -13.10
C HIS A 48 7.50 5.28 -12.54
N LEU A 49 7.14 5.12 -11.26
CA LEU A 49 6.99 3.81 -10.60
C LEU A 49 5.95 2.92 -11.30
N ARG A 50 4.89 3.51 -11.85
CA ARG A 50 3.88 2.78 -12.64
C ARG A 50 4.39 2.34 -14.01
N LYS A 51 5.17 3.18 -14.70
CA LYS A 51 5.69 2.89 -16.05
C LYS A 51 6.84 1.88 -16.00
N ASN A 52 7.63 1.91 -14.93
CA ASN A 52 8.86 1.12 -14.79
C ASN A 52 8.70 0.13 -13.61
N PRO A 53 8.11 -1.05 -13.83
CA PRO A 53 8.04 -2.08 -12.78
C PRO A 53 9.46 -2.46 -12.34
N ASN A 54 9.61 -2.84 -11.08
CA ASN A 54 10.90 -3.20 -10.45
C ASN A 54 11.94 -2.05 -10.39
N SER A 55 11.51 -0.79 -10.54
CA SER A 55 12.38 0.36 -10.35
C SER A 55 12.60 0.68 -8.86
N ILE A 56 13.76 1.27 -8.57
CA ILE A 56 14.09 1.83 -7.26
C ILE A 56 14.01 3.35 -7.38
N CYS A 57 13.32 4.01 -6.45
CA CYS A 57 13.25 5.47 -6.38
C CYS A 57 13.73 5.95 -5.02
N GLN A 58 14.67 6.89 -5.02
CA GLN A 58 15.08 7.63 -3.84
C GLN A 58 14.22 8.87 -3.68
N LEU A 59 13.67 9.06 -2.48
CA LEU A 59 12.71 10.12 -2.18
C LEU A 59 13.35 11.10 -1.19
N ASN A 60 13.45 12.38 -1.55
CA ASN A 60 13.94 13.41 -0.63
C ASN A 60 13.02 13.54 0.60
N MET A 61 13.59 13.66 1.80
CA MET A 61 12.82 13.68 3.05
C MET A 61 12.02 14.98 3.25
N GLY A 62 11.03 14.94 4.15
CA GLY A 62 10.34 16.14 4.67
C GLY A 62 9.13 16.66 3.87
N ARG A 63 8.70 15.98 2.79
CA ARG A 63 7.56 16.42 1.95
C ARG A 63 6.43 15.40 1.81
N GLY A 64 6.24 14.52 2.79
CA GLY A 64 5.14 13.55 2.80
C GLY A 64 5.16 12.54 1.65
N LYS A 65 6.32 12.26 1.05
CA LYS A 65 6.42 11.46 -0.18
C LYS A 65 5.82 10.06 -0.03
N THR A 66 6.20 9.30 1.02
CA THR A 66 5.60 7.98 1.27
C THR A 66 4.11 8.06 1.56
N ARG A 67 3.66 9.07 2.32
CA ARG A 67 2.26 9.26 2.66
C ARG A 67 1.41 9.71 1.47
N VAL A 68 1.96 10.31 0.43
CA VAL A 68 1.17 10.70 -0.77
C VAL A 68 1.33 9.70 -1.91
N ILE A 69 2.56 9.35 -2.26
CA ILE A 69 2.87 8.51 -3.43
C ILE A 69 2.33 7.09 -3.24
N LEU A 70 2.44 6.52 -2.03
CA LEU A 70 2.02 5.16 -1.80
C LEU A 70 0.49 5.02 -1.88
N PRO A 71 -0.33 5.88 -1.26
CA PRO A 71 -1.77 5.93 -1.53
C PRO A 71 -2.13 6.15 -2.99
N MET A 72 -1.42 7.03 -3.73
CA MET A 72 -1.67 7.21 -5.17
C MET A 72 -1.50 5.91 -5.95
N ILE A 73 -0.45 5.15 -5.65
CA ILE A 73 -0.17 3.85 -6.26
C ILE A 73 -1.22 2.82 -5.84
N ILE A 74 -1.56 2.75 -4.55
CA ILE A 74 -2.60 1.87 -4.04
C ILE A 74 -3.92 2.14 -4.74
N LEU A 75 -4.37 3.39 -4.80
CA LEU A 75 -5.62 3.78 -5.47
C LEU A 75 -5.63 3.44 -6.96
N LYS A 76 -4.46 3.36 -7.60
CA LYS A 76 -4.35 2.97 -9.00
C LYS A 76 -4.50 1.46 -9.21
N TYR A 77 -3.92 0.65 -8.33
CA TYR A 77 -3.89 -0.81 -8.43
C TYR A 77 -4.97 -1.53 -7.63
N ALA A 78 -5.58 -0.88 -6.64
CA ALA A 78 -6.70 -1.42 -5.86
C ALA A 78 -7.99 -1.36 -6.69
N GLN A 79 -8.02 -2.17 -7.74
CA GLN A 79 -9.17 -2.42 -8.60
C GLN A 79 -9.74 -3.80 -8.27
N ARG A 80 -10.90 -4.12 -8.84
CA ARG A 80 -11.46 -5.47 -8.69
C ARG A 80 -10.47 -6.48 -9.29
N SER A 81 -10.25 -7.59 -8.58
CA SER A 81 -9.34 -8.68 -8.98
C SER A 81 -7.83 -8.41 -8.91
N GLU A 82 -7.40 -7.19 -8.57
CA GLU A 82 -6.00 -6.87 -8.29
C GLU A 82 -5.82 -6.46 -6.83
N VAL A 83 -4.89 -7.10 -6.13
CA VAL A 83 -4.61 -6.82 -4.71
C VAL A 83 -3.17 -6.33 -4.57
N PRO A 84 -2.92 -5.01 -4.60
CA PRO A 84 -1.59 -4.47 -4.34
C PRO A 84 -1.10 -4.91 -2.96
N ARG A 85 0.11 -5.45 -2.91
CA ARG A 85 0.79 -5.85 -1.67
C ARG A 85 1.91 -4.87 -1.35
N ILE A 86 1.80 -4.22 -0.20
CA ILE A 86 2.79 -3.30 0.34
C ILE A 86 3.66 -4.06 1.33
N HIS A 87 4.98 -3.99 1.12
CA HIS A 87 5.95 -4.47 2.10
C HIS A 87 6.47 -3.32 2.93
N ILE A 88 6.37 -3.44 4.25
CA ILE A 88 6.83 -2.42 5.19
C ILE A 88 7.74 -3.01 6.26
N LEU A 89 8.64 -2.17 6.78
CA LEU A 89 9.46 -2.50 7.94
C LEU A 89 8.57 -2.64 9.17
N ARG A 90 8.87 -3.63 10.02
CA ARG A 90 8.13 -3.88 11.26
C ARG A 90 8.04 -2.64 12.17
N SER A 91 9.12 -1.86 12.26
CA SER A 91 9.17 -0.63 13.04
C SER A 91 8.19 0.45 12.59
N LEU A 92 7.82 0.46 11.30
CA LEU A 92 6.89 1.44 10.71
C LEU A 92 5.47 0.88 10.55
N PHE A 93 5.25 -0.40 10.87
CA PHE A 93 4.01 -1.10 10.55
C PHE A 93 2.79 -0.46 11.22
N SER A 94 2.85 -0.26 12.53
CA SER A 94 1.72 0.28 13.30
C SER A 94 1.32 1.69 12.84
N GLU A 95 2.31 2.58 12.69
CA GLU A 95 2.09 3.94 12.22
C GLU A 95 1.48 3.96 10.81
N PHE A 96 2.04 3.16 9.90
CA PHE A 96 1.57 3.10 8.53
C PHE A 96 0.18 2.47 8.42
N MET A 97 -0.12 1.44 9.20
CA MET A 97 -1.44 0.81 9.23
C MET A 97 -2.50 1.82 9.68
N SER A 98 -2.24 2.55 10.77
CA SER A 98 -3.13 3.62 11.25
C SER A 98 -3.32 4.73 10.19
N TYR A 99 -2.22 5.13 9.54
CA TYR A 99 -2.27 6.13 8.47
C TYR A 99 -3.07 5.66 7.24
N ILE A 100 -2.83 4.44 6.76
CA ILE A 100 -3.52 3.93 5.57
C ILE A 100 -4.99 3.61 5.86
N GLN A 101 -5.30 3.12 7.06
CA GLN A 101 -6.68 2.90 7.47
C GLN A 101 -7.46 4.22 7.46
N SER A 102 -6.92 5.28 8.09
CA SER A 102 -7.60 6.58 8.11
C SER A 102 -7.67 7.25 6.72
N SER A 103 -6.59 7.18 5.94
CA SER A 103 -6.51 7.88 4.64
C SER A 103 -7.24 7.18 3.49
N LEU A 104 -7.38 5.85 3.52
CA LEU A 104 -7.95 5.04 2.42
C LEU A 104 -9.05 4.05 2.85
N GLY A 105 -8.95 3.51 4.06
CA GLY A 105 -9.92 2.54 4.60
C GLY A 105 -11.23 3.20 5.02
N ASP A 106 -11.11 4.30 5.77
CA ASP A 106 -12.23 5.08 6.30
C ASP A 106 -12.73 6.14 5.30
N SER A 107 -12.04 6.26 4.17
CA SER A 107 -12.42 7.06 3.00
C SER A 107 -13.75 6.57 2.39
N VAL A 108 -14.46 7.47 1.69
CA VAL A 108 -15.62 7.12 0.86
C VAL A 108 -15.29 6.05 -0.19
N MET A 109 -14.02 5.94 -0.58
CA MET A 109 -13.52 4.94 -1.53
C MET A 109 -13.49 3.52 -0.97
N ARG A 110 -13.59 3.36 0.36
CA ARG A 110 -13.66 2.09 1.10
C ARG A 110 -12.63 1.06 0.65
N ILE A 111 -11.36 1.47 0.51
CA ILE A 111 -10.29 0.54 0.18
C ILE A 111 -10.09 -0.41 1.36
N GLN A 112 -10.36 -1.71 1.18
CA GLN A 112 -10.20 -2.66 2.27
C GLN A 112 -8.72 -2.91 2.55
N ILE A 113 -8.27 -2.56 3.75
CA ILE A 113 -6.88 -2.76 4.18
C ILE A 113 -6.77 -4.11 4.88
N LEU A 114 -5.96 -5.00 4.31
CA LEU A 114 -5.73 -6.34 4.83
C LEU A 114 -4.34 -6.46 5.43
N GLU A 115 -4.29 -6.62 6.74
CA GLU A 115 -3.11 -7.19 7.38
C GLU A 115 -3.04 -8.70 7.12
N HIS A 116 -1.83 -9.21 6.91
CA HIS A 116 -1.60 -10.65 6.84
C HIS A 116 -0.57 -11.10 7.89
N PRO A 117 -1.01 -11.29 9.15
CA PRO A 117 -0.13 -11.77 10.19
C PRO A 117 0.08 -13.27 9.97
N PHE A 118 1.32 -13.66 9.69
CA PHE A 118 1.70 -15.06 9.57
C PHE A 118 2.85 -15.37 10.51
N GLN A 119 2.67 -16.40 11.33
CA GLN A 119 3.69 -16.98 12.20
C GLN A 119 3.95 -18.42 11.76
N ARG A 120 5.21 -18.82 11.73
CA ARG A 120 5.63 -20.13 11.22
C ARG A 120 5.09 -21.30 12.05
N ASP A 121 4.89 -21.08 13.33
CA ASP A 121 4.48 -22.11 14.28
C ASP A 121 3.00 -22.49 14.13
N VAL A 122 2.22 -21.71 13.35
CA VAL A 122 0.83 -22.02 13.07
C VAL A 122 0.74 -23.31 12.24
N PRO A 123 0.02 -24.34 12.71
CA PRO A 123 -0.19 -25.56 11.95
C PRO A 123 -1.13 -25.27 10.77
N LEU A 124 -0.61 -25.39 9.54
CA LEU A 124 -1.40 -25.18 8.33
C LEU A 124 -2.19 -26.44 7.98
N THR A 125 -3.39 -26.54 8.54
CA THR A 125 -4.37 -27.54 8.14
C THR A 125 -5.04 -27.16 6.82
N SER A 126 -5.56 -28.13 6.08
CA SER A 126 -6.29 -27.90 4.83
C SER A 126 -7.50 -26.96 5.03
N SER A 127 -8.17 -27.05 6.18
CA SER A 127 -9.28 -26.17 6.56
C SER A 127 -8.81 -24.72 6.76
N LEU A 128 -7.70 -24.49 7.46
CA LEU A 128 -7.14 -23.15 7.66
C LEU A 128 -6.69 -22.52 6.34
N ILE A 129 -6.04 -23.30 5.47
CA ILE A 129 -5.63 -22.83 4.13
C ILE A 129 -6.87 -22.43 3.31
N SER A 130 -7.92 -23.24 3.35
CA SER A 130 -9.19 -22.93 2.68
C SER A 130 -9.82 -21.63 3.21
N LEU A 131 -9.84 -21.46 4.53
CA LEU A 131 -10.34 -20.24 5.18
C LEU A 131 -9.53 -18.99 4.78
N MET A 132 -8.20 -19.08 4.79
CA MET A 132 -7.32 -17.98 4.38
C MET A 132 -7.56 -17.61 2.90
N LYS A 133 -7.64 -18.61 2.02
CA LYS A 133 -7.95 -18.40 0.59
C LYS A 133 -9.33 -17.75 0.41
N HIS A 134 -10.35 -18.23 1.12
CA HIS A 134 -11.69 -17.66 1.04
C HIS A 134 -11.72 -16.20 1.52
N LYS A 135 -11.04 -15.88 2.64
CA LYS A 135 -10.95 -14.51 3.16
C LYS A 135 -10.29 -13.56 2.16
N ILE A 136 -9.18 -13.97 1.55
CA ILE A 136 -8.49 -13.17 0.54
C ILE A 136 -9.37 -12.99 -0.71
N LYS A 137 -9.99 -14.07 -1.22
CA LYS A 137 -10.88 -13.99 -2.40
C LYS A 137 -12.08 -13.09 -2.18
N ARG A 138 -12.73 -13.18 -1.02
CA ARG A 138 -13.90 -12.35 -0.67
C ARG A 138 -13.55 -10.86 -0.72
N VAL A 139 -12.35 -10.52 -0.26
CA VAL A 139 -11.88 -9.12 -0.21
C VAL A 139 -11.36 -8.66 -1.58
N ALA A 140 -10.73 -9.54 -2.36
CA ALA A 140 -10.27 -9.26 -3.73
C ALA A 140 -11.41 -8.93 -4.71
N ASN A 141 -12.66 -9.32 -4.39
CA ASN A 141 -13.84 -8.89 -5.15
C ASN A 141 -14.12 -7.38 -5.00
N ASN A 142 -13.58 -6.75 -3.96
CA ASN A 142 -13.62 -5.32 -3.74
C ASN A 142 -12.23 -4.69 -3.96
N ALA A 143 -12.19 -3.36 -4.03
CA ALA A 143 -10.92 -2.64 -4.02
C ALA A 143 -10.25 -2.85 -2.65
N CYS A 144 -9.09 -3.50 -2.64
CA CYS A 144 -8.36 -3.81 -1.41
C CYS A 144 -6.85 -3.68 -1.58
N ALA A 145 -6.15 -3.56 -0.46
CA ALA A 145 -4.69 -3.52 -0.41
C ALA A 145 -4.20 -4.40 0.75
N GLN A 146 -3.12 -5.14 0.51
CA GLN A 146 -2.52 -6.03 1.50
C GLN A 146 -1.26 -5.39 2.09
N ILE A 147 -1.16 -5.30 3.40
CA ILE A 147 0.04 -4.82 4.10
C ILE A 147 0.71 -6.00 4.79
N VAL A 148 1.99 -6.21 4.51
CA VAL A 148 2.75 -7.37 5.00
C VAL A 148 4.15 -6.92 5.42
N THR A 149 4.64 -7.41 6.56
CA THR A 149 6.06 -7.24 6.92
C THR A 149 6.94 -8.23 6.18
N LYS A 150 8.23 -7.92 6.01
CA LYS A 150 9.18 -8.84 5.37
C LYS A 150 9.24 -10.18 6.10
N GLU A 151 9.19 -10.17 7.43
CA GLU A 151 9.31 -11.39 8.24
C GLU A 151 8.06 -12.28 8.13
N GLN A 152 6.86 -11.71 8.11
CA GLN A 152 5.62 -12.46 7.92
C GLN A 152 5.60 -13.15 6.55
N ARG A 153 6.00 -12.42 5.50
CA ARG A 153 6.12 -12.97 4.14
C ARG A 153 7.13 -14.11 4.11
N LEU A 154 8.31 -13.91 4.68
CA LEU A 154 9.36 -14.92 4.69
C LEU A 154 8.92 -16.16 5.47
N SER A 155 8.27 -15.98 6.63
CA SER A 155 7.74 -17.07 7.44
C SER A 155 6.74 -17.93 6.66
N MET A 156 5.87 -17.30 5.87
CA MET A 156 4.93 -18.01 5.00
C MET A 156 5.65 -18.82 3.91
N ILE A 157 6.64 -18.21 3.26
CA ILE A 157 7.44 -18.87 2.21
C ILE A 157 8.19 -20.08 2.78
N LEU A 158 8.83 -19.91 3.95
CA LEU A 158 9.56 -21.00 4.61
C LEU A 158 8.62 -22.13 5.03
N LYS A 159 7.43 -21.82 5.55
CA LYS A 159 6.44 -22.85 5.89
C LYS A 159 5.98 -23.63 4.65
N TYR A 160 5.80 -22.96 3.52
CA TYR A 160 5.48 -23.61 2.25
C TYR A 160 6.58 -24.61 1.83
N PHE A 161 7.86 -24.21 1.92
CA PHE A 161 8.98 -25.12 1.61
C PHE A 161 9.07 -26.30 2.57
N GLU A 162 8.85 -26.07 3.87
CA GLU A 162 8.85 -27.13 4.89
C GLU A 162 7.78 -28.20 4.60
N LEU A 163 6.56 -27.77 4.28
CA LEU A 163 5.47 -28.68 3.92
C LEU A 163 5.75 -29.44 2.62
N ARG A 164 6.38 -28.78 1.64
CA ARG A 164 6.77 -29.43 0.38
C ARG A 164 7.84 -30.48 0.58
N SER A 165 8.84 -30.24 1.45
CA SER A 165 9.86 -31.24 1.78
C SER A 165 9.24 -32.47 2.44
N LYS A 166 8.42 -32.27 3.48
CA LYS A 166 7.73 -33.36 4.18
C LYS A 166 6.86 -34.23 3.27
N ASN A 167 6.23 -33.63 2.26
CA ASN A 167 5.44 -34.36 1.27
C ASN A 167 6.32 -35.12 0.25
N ASN A 168 7.52 -34.62 -0.06
CA ASN A 168 8.47 -35.32 -0.93
C ASN A 168 9.19 -36.47 -0.23
N ASP A 169 9.39 -36.38 1.09
CA ASP A 169 9.99 -37.46 1.91
C ASP A 169 8.99 -38.60 2.21
N MET A 170 7.71 -38.44 1.82
CA MET A 170 6.62 -39.42 1.99
C MET A 170 6.25 -40.15 0.67
N LEU A 171 7.04 -39.96 -0.39
CA LEU A 171 6.97 -40.66 -1.68
C LEU A 171 8.23 -41.49 -1.89
#